data_AF-A0A9D4WW01-F1
#
_entry.id   AF-A0A9D4WW01-F1
#
_cell.length_a   1.000
_cell.length_b   1.000
_cell.length_c   1.000
_cell.angle_alpha   90.00
_cell.angle_beta   90.00
_cell.angle_gamma   90.00
#
_symmetry.space_group_name_H-M   'P 1'
#
loop_
_entity.id
_entity.type
_entity.pdbx_description
1 polymer ?
#
loop_
_entity_poly.entity_id
_entity_poly.type
_entity_poly.pdbx_seq_one_letter_code
_entity_poly.pdbx_strand_id
1 'polypeptide(L)'
;MAGMDVLCSDNTGTLTLNKLSVDKNLIEVSEKGVDKEHVMLLAARASRIENQDTIDAAIVGTLADPKEARAGVREIHFLPFNPVDKRTTLTYIDSNGNWHRASKGAPEQIMNLCNLREDAKRNIHAIIDKFAERGLRSLAVSRQEVPEKTKESAGGPWQFVSLLSLFDPPRHDSAETIRRALHLGVNVKMITGDQLAITKETGKSTSISLLHNHLEVFVLTTILELTGEMQSDLIQSQSITFLEILFRSALLYRFSDPMTMKTLQVIVTRLNKGRLSYDLYLQLLLAHSPFAPILHSARKPAGSFLKPISSILKCIAIPFLDHSENNEKHKVLTTKLSKGPLEIVKLLWI
;
A
#
# COMPACT_ATOMS: atom_id res chain seq x y z
N MET A 1 -18.53 -24.55 -7.62
CA MET A 1 -18.10 -23.15 -7.46
C MET A 1 -18.99 -22.11 -8.17
N ALA A 2 -20.03 -22.49 -8.93
CA ALA A 2 -20.80 -21.53 -9.77
C ALA A 2 -21.75 -20.56 -9.02
N GLY A 3 -21.82 -20.61 -7.69
CA GLY A 3 -22.69 -19.74 -6.89
C GLY A 3 -21.95 -19.07 -5.73
N MET A 4 -20.65 -18.78 -5.90
CA MET A 4 -19.85 -18.12 -4.87
C MET A 4 -20.10 -16.61 -4.90
N ASP A 5 -20.60 -16.05 -3.80
CA ASP A 5 -20.86 -14.60 -3.69
C ASP A 5 -19.69 -13.83 -3.04
N VAL A 6 -18.86 -14.52 -2.25
CA VAL A 6 -17.73 -13.92 -1.51
C VAL A 6 -16.50 -14.80 -1.60
N LEU A 7 -15.36 -14.21 -1.97
CA LEU A 7 -14.03 -14.81 -1.96
C LEU A 7 -13.20 -14.19 -0.84
N CYS A 8 -12.95 -14.93 0.23
CA CYS A 8 -11.98 -14.57 1.25
C CYS A 8 -10.60 -15.10 0.84
N SER A 9 -9.67 -14.21 0.52
CA SER A 9 -8.34 -14.56 0.02
C SER A 9 -7.28 -14.09 1.01
N ASP A 10 -6.37 -14.98 1.37
CA ASP A 10 -5.18 -14.60 2.15
C ASP A 10 -4.32 -13.61 1.35
N ASN A 11 -3.62 -12.70 2.02
CA ASN A 11 -2.75 -11.74 1.35
C ASN A 11 -1.43 -12.40 0.93
N THR A 12 -0.73 -12.98 1.90
CA THR A 12 0.66 -13.44 1.70
C THR A 12 0.68 -14.66 0.80
N GLY A 13 1.38 -14.58 -0.34
CA GLY A 13 1.52 -15.70 -1.28
C GLY A 13 0.31 -15.95 -2.19
N THR A 14 -0.86 -15.36 -1.94
CA THR A 14 -2.00 -15.40 -2.88
C THR A 14 -2.13 -14.09 -3.65
N LEU A 15 -2.29 -12.94 -2.98
CA LEU A 15 -2.36 -11.62 -3.64
C LEU A 15 -0.98 -10.99 -3.86
N THR A 16 0.01 -11.45 -3.11
CA THR A 16 1.40 -11.04 -3.19
C THR A 16 2.27 -12.20 -3.65
N LEU A 17 3.48 -11.89 -4.11
CA LEU A 17 4.41 -12.89 -4.62
C LEU A 17 5.06 -13.72 -3.51
N ASN A 18 4.98 -13.28 -2.24
CA ASN A 18 5.77 -13.81 -1.14
C ASN A 18 7.27 -13.83 -1.49
N LYS A 19 7.72 -12.77 -2.16
CA LYS A 19 9.10 -12.55 -2.59
C LYS A 19 9.59 -11.27 -1.95
N LEU A 20 9.91 -11.40 -0.66
CA LEU A 20 10.27 -10.27 0.17
C LEU A 20 11.61 -9.66 -0.27
N SER A 21 11.72 -8.35 -0.11
CA SER A 21 12.95 -7.59 -0.34
C SER A 21 13.18 -6.60 0.79
N VAL A 22 14.45 -6.33 1.10
CA VAL A 22 14.86 -5.35 2.12
C VAL A 22 15.44 -4.13 1.42
N ASP A 23 14.94 -2.94 1.74
CA ASP A 23 15.56 -1.67 1.32
C ASP A 23 16.60 -1.22 2.34
N LYS A 24 17.89 -1.33 1.98
CA LYS A 24 19.02 -0.93 2.84
C LYS A 24 18.99 0.56 3.20
N ASN A 25 18.40 1.41 2.37
CA ASN A 25 18.36 2.85 2.64
C ASN A 25 17.43 3.19 3.79
N LEU A 26 16.41 2.36 4.03
CA LEU A 26 15.38 2.55 5.05
C LEU A 26 15.71 1.85 6.38
N ILE A 27 16.89 1.25 6.53
CA ILE A 27 17.30 0.65 7.80
C ILE A 27 17.42 1.74 8.86
N GLU A 28 16.67 1.60 9.95
CA GLU A 28 16.68 2.50 11.10
C GLU A 28 17.49 1.86 12.22
N VAL A 29 18.70 2.37 12.44
CA VAL A 29 19.62 1.88 13.46
C VAL A 29 19.39 2.63 14.76
N SER A 30 19.11 1.90 15.83
CA SER A 30 18.85 2.46 17.17
C SER A 30 20.11 2.53 18.04
N GLU A 31 21.10 1.67 17.75
CA GLU A 31 22.33 1.59 18.52
C GLU A 31 23.44 2.49 17.94
N LYS A 32 24.09 3.29 18.79
CA LYS A 32 25.17 4.19 18.35
C LYS A 32 26.40 3.38 17.97
N GLY A 33 27.01 3.72 16.84
CA GLY A 33 28.26 3.11 16.36
C GLY A 33 28.06 1.78 15.62
N VAL A 34 26.82 1.36 15.37
CA VAL A 34 26.49 0.25 14.48
C VAL A 34 26.14 0.80 13.10
N ASP A 35 26.77 0.27 12.05
CA ASP A 35 26.45 0.62 10.67
C ASP A 35 25.34 -0.30 10.10
N LYS A 36 24.83 0.08 8.92
CA LYS A 36 23.74 -0.66 8.27
C LYS A 36 24.20 -2.02 7.76
N GLU A 37 25.46 -2.14 7.34
CA GLU A 37 26.08 -3.40 6.93
C GLU A 37 26.11 -4.42 8.08
N HIS A 38 26.52 -3.99 9.28
CA HIS A 38 26.57 -4.83 10.47
C HIS A 38 25.18 -5.25 10.92
N VAL A 39 24.19 -4.35 10.83
CA VAL A 39 22.77 -4.70 11.04
C VAL A 39 22.35 -5.84 10.11
N MET A 40 22.65 -5.73 8.82
CA MET A 40 22.29 -6.77 7.84
C MET A 40 23.03 -8.08 8.12
N LEU A 41 24.30 -8.00 8.53
CA LEU A 41 25.06 -9.18 8.94
C LEU A 41 24.46 -9.86 10.18
N LEU A 42 24.02 -9.11 11.20
CA LEU A 42 23.35 -9.65 12.38
C LEU A 42 22.02 -10.32 12.00
N ALA A 43 21.22 -9.68 11.14
CA ALA A 43 19.98 -10.23 10.65
C ALA A 43 20.23 -11.52 9.83
N ALA A 44 21.25 -11.55 8.99
CA ALA A 44 21.63 -12.73 8.21
C ALA A 44 22.19 -13.85 9.10
N ARG A 45 22.94 -13.52 10.15
CA ARG A 45 23.34 -14.47 11.20
C ARG A 45 22.11 -15.11 11.85
N ALA A 46 21.10 -14.32 12.19
CA ALA A 46 19.83 -14.80 12.73
C ALA A 46 18.90 -15.47 11.69
N SER A 47 19.35 -15.66 10.44
CA SER A 47 18.61 -16.35 9.38
C SER A 47 19.14 -17.76 9.15
N ARG A 48 18.30 -18.67 8.67
CA ARG A 48 18.78 -19.95 8.12
C ARG A 48 19.54 -19.69 6.81
N ILE A 49 20.49 -20.57 6.50
CA ILE A 49 21.19 -20.56 5.20
C ILE A 49 20.60 -21.62 4.28
N GLU A 50 20.18 -22.75 4.85
CA GLU A 50 19.54 -23.85 4.15
C GLU A 50 18.04 -23.89 4.48
N ASN A 51 17.22 -24.30 3.51
CA ASN A 51 15.76 -24.38 3.65
C ASN A 51 15.16 -23.08 4.23
N GLN A 52 15.54 -21.97 3.60
CA GLN A 52 15.18 -20.62 4.02
C GLN A 52 13.68 -20.38 3.86
N ASP A 53 13.10 -19.69 4.84
CA ASP A 53 11.83 -19.02 4.62
C ASP A 53 12.03 -17.76 3.75
N THR A 54 10.94 -17.11 3.37
CA THR A 54 11.00 -15.95 2.46
C THR A 54 11.65 -14.72 3.11
N ILE A 55 11.65 -14.62 4.43
CA ILE A 55 12.31 -13.54 5.17
C ILE A 55 13.82 -13.83 5.25
N ASP A 56 14.21 -15.05 5.58
CA ASP A 56 15.59 -15.54 5.58
C ASP A 56 16.24 -15.32 4.21
N ALA A 57 15.56 -15.75 3.14
CA ALA A 57 16.04 -15.58 1.78
C ALA A 57 16.20 -14.10 1.38
N ALA A 58 15.25 -13.25 1.76
CA ALA A 58 15.33 -11.80 1.49
C ALA A 58 16.52 -11.15 2.20
N ILE A 59 16.78 -11.50 3.45
CA ILE A 59 17.87 -10.93 4.23
C ILE A 59 19.22 -11.45 3.73
N VAL A 60 19.36 -12.76 3.58
CA VAL A 60 20.62 -13.37 3.12
C VAL A 60 20.94 -12.95 1.69
N GLY A 61 19.93 -12.83 0.82
CA GLY A 61 20.08 -12.34 -0.55
C GLY A 61 20.49 -10.87 -0.67
N THR A 62 20.47 -10.10 0.42
CA THR A 62 21.00 -8.72 0.40
C THR A 62 22.51 -8.64 0.64
N LEU A 63 23.13 -9.72 1.12
CA LEU A 63 24.59 -9.81 1.26
C LEU A 63 25.24 -9.95 -0.11
N ALA A 64 26.52 -9.57 -0.23
CA ALA A 64 27.25 -9.75 -1.47
C ALA A 64 27.52 -11.24 -1.74
N ASP A 65 27.91 -11.98 -0.70
CA ASP A 65 27.98 -13.45 -0.69
C ASP A 65 27.14 -13.99 0.51
N PRO A 66 26.16 -14.88 0.30
CA PRO A 66 25.43 -15.56 1.37
C PRO A 66 26.33 -16.21 2.44
N LYS A 67 27.55 -16.63 2.09
CA LYS A 67 28.51 -17.22 3.03
C LYS A 67 28.97 -16.23 4.10
N GLU A 68 28.90 -14.93 3.86
CA GLU A 68 29.22 -13.89 4.83
C GLU A 68 28.37 -14.03 6.11
N ALA A 69 27.15 -14.57 6.00
CA ALA A 69 26.26 -14.82 7.14
C ALA A 69 26.86 -15.75 8.22
N ARG A 70 27.89 -16.54 7.89
CA ARG A 70 28.65 -17.37 8.85
C ARG A 70 30.16 -17.15 8.80
N ALA A 71 30.63 -16.19 8.02
CA ALA A 71 32.05 -15.89 7.95
C ALA A 71 32.59 -15.42 9.31
N GLY A 72 33.71 -16.01 9.72
CA GLY A 72 34.40 -15.67 10.98
C GLY A 72 33.64 -16.02 12.26
N VAL A 73 32.57 -16.81 12.19
CA VAL A 73 31.81 -17.24 13.36
C VAL A 73 31.58 -18.75 13.38
N ARG A 74 31.62 -19.33 14.57
CA ARG A 74 31.22 -20.73 14.80
C ARG A 74 29.80 -20.77 15.33
N GLU A 75 28.90 -21.35 14.55
CA GLU A 75 27.52 -21.61 14.98
C GLU A 75 27.48 -22.64 16.11
N ILE A 76 26.72 -22.33 17.17
CA ILE A 76 26.53 -23.20 18.33
C ILE A 76 25.11 -23.75 18.37
N HIS A 77 24.12 -22.88 18.18
CA HIS A 77 22.73 -23.27 18.23
C HIS A 77 21.84 -22.26 17.50
N PHE A 78 20.96 -22.77 16.63
CA PHE A 78 19.94 -21.98 15.97
C PHE A 78 18.56 -22.32 16.52
N LEU A 79 17.89 -21.33 17.11
CA LEU A 79 16.50 -21.41 17.53
C LEU A 79 15.60 -20.96 16.37
N PRO A 80 14.80 -21.86 15.78
CA PRO A 80 13.95 -21.53 14.65
C PRO A 80 12.70 -20.76 15.04
N PHE A 81 12.02 -20.22 14.03
CA PHE A 81 10.78 -19.47 14.23
C PHE A 81 9.71 -20.36 14.89
N ASN A 82 9.07 -19.80 15.92
CA ASN A 82 7.92 -20.36 16.59
C ASN A 82 6.79 -19.30 16.60
N PRO A 83 5.53 -19.64 16.25
CA PRO A 83 4.40 -18.71 16.29
C PRO A 83 4.17 -18.00 17.63
N VAL A 84 4.61 -18.61 18.74
CA VAL A 84 4.52 -17.99 20.08
C VAL A 84 5.57 -16.90 20.25
N ASP A 85 6.84 -17.20 19.98
CA ASP A 85 7.96 -16.27 20.19
C ASP A 85 8.13 -15.24 19.06
N LYS A 86 7.63 -15.57 17.86
CA LYS A 86 7.68 -14.78 16.62
C LYS A 86 9.07 -14.22 16.28
N ARG A 87 10.12 -14.99 16.58
CA ARG A 87 11.52 -14.64 16.32
C ARG A 87 12.37 -15.88 16.01
N THR A 88 13.52 -15.65 15.37
CA THR A 88 14.62 -16.62 15.24
C THR A 88 15.82 -16.14 16.05
N THR A 89 16.72 -17.03 16.42
CA THR A 89 17.94 -16.65 17.15
C THR A 89 19.10 -17.57 16.77
N LEU A 90 20.25 -16.98 16.48
CA LEU A 90 21.52 -17.71 16.36
C LEU A 90 22.40 -17.42 17.56
N THR A 91 22.88 -18.46 18.24
CA THR A 91 23.99 -18.41 19.19
C THR A 91 25.28 -18.80 18.46
N TYR A 92 26.31 -17.96 18.53
CA TYR A 92 27.56 -18.16 17.83
C TYR A 92 28.76 -17.67 18.65
N ILE A 93 29.94 -18.13 18.27
CA ILE A 93 31.22 -17.69 18.82
C ILE A 93 31.95 -16.89 17.75
N ASP A 94 32.41 -15.69 18.08
CA ASP A 94 33.22 -14.87 17.16
C ASP A 94 34.68 -15.35 17.07
N SER A 95 35.46 -14.71 16.20
CA SER A 95 36.89 -15.00 16.02
C SER A 95 37.74 -14.77 17.27
N ASN A 96 37.25 -13.98 18.23
CA ASN A 96 37.93 -13.68 19.50
C ASN A 96 37.56 -14.68 20.60
N GLY A 97 36.69 -15.65 20.31
CA GLY A 97 36.22 -16.64 21.29
C GLY A 97 35.13 -16.12 22.23
N ASN A 98 34.50 -14.98 21.92
CA ASN A 98 33.37 -14.45 22.66
C ASN A 98 32.06 -15.02 22.14
N TRP A 99 31.13 -15.28 23.04
CA TRP A 99 29.82 -15.84 22.70
C TRP A 99 28.79 -14.74 22.56
N HIS A 100 28.03 -14.82 21.48
CA HIS A 100 27.03 -13.84 21.11
C HIS A 100 25.73 -14.52 20.71
N ARG A 101 24.63 -13.78 20.82
CA ARG A 101 23.36 -14.09 20.17
C ARG A 101 22.92 -12.95 19.29
N ALA A 102 22.43 -13.31 18.10
CA ALA A 102 21.69 -12.41 17.24
C ALA A 102 20.27 -12.94 17.08
N SER A 103 19.27 -12.07 17.17
CA SER A 103 17.87 -12.42 16.97
C SER A 103 17.22 -11.46 16.00
N LYS A 104 16.26 -11.97 15.23
CA LYS A 104 15.35 -11.17 14.40
C LYS A 104 13.93 -11.65 14.59
N GLY A 105 12.95 -10.76 14.52
CA GLY A 105 11.56 -11.14 14.71
C GLY A 105 10.57 -9.98 14.68
N ALA A 106 9.34 -10.29 15.08
CA ALA A 106 8.27 -9.30 15.20
C ALA A 106 8.71 -8.16 16.15
N PRO A 107 8.56 -6.88 15.75
CA PRO A 107 9.04 -5.75 16.54
C PRO A 107 8.58 -5.77 18.00
N GLU A 108 7.30 -6.05 18.26
CA GLU A 108 6.77 -6.16 19.63
C GLU A 108 7.52 -7.16 20.50
N GLN A 109 7.84 -8.34 19.95
CA GLN A 109 8.52 -9.40 20.68
C GLN A 109 9.98 -9.03 20.96
N ILE A 110 10.63 -8.37 20.01
CA ILE A 110 12.02 -7.91 20.18
C ILE A 110 12.09 -6.73 21.15
N MET A 111 11.15 -5.78 21.11
CA MET A 111 11.08 -4.66 22.06
C MET A 111 10.86 -5.16 23.50
N ASN A 112 9.99 -6.16 23.68
CA ASN A 112 9.78 -6.80 24.98
C ASN A 112 11.01 -7.59 25.44
N LEU A 113 11.66 -8.31 24.52
CA LEU A 113 12.90 -9.05 24.80
C LEU A 113 14.03 -8.13 25.27
N CYS A 114 14.16 -6.95 24.67
CA CYS A 114 15.17 -5.94 25.03
C CYS A 114 14.76 -5.07 26.24
N ASN A 115 13.58 -5.31 26.83
CA ASN A 115 13.02 -4.52 27.93
C ASN A 115 13.11 -2.99 27.68
N LEU A 116 12.70 -2.56 26.49
CA LEU A 116 12.79 -1.14 26.12
C LEU A 116 11.92 -0.26 26.99
N ARG A 117 12.42 0.95 27.28
CA ARG A 117 11.65 2.00 27.97
C ARG A 117 10.51 2.49 27.07
N GLU A 118 9.43 2.96 27.69
CA GLU A 118 8.21 3.39 26.98
C GLU A 118 8.42 4.56 26.01
N ASP A 119 9.38 5.46 26.29
CA ASP A 119 9.81 6.49 25.34
C ASP A 119 10.44 5.90 24.08
N ALA A 120 11.34 4.92 24.23
CA ALA A 120 11.98 4.23 23.10
C ALA A 120 10.95 3.41 22.29
N LYS A 121 10.04 2.70 22.97
CA LYS A 121 8.96 1.96 22.30
C LYS A 121 8.09 2.88 21.44
N ARG A 122 7.67 4.03 21.95
CA ARG A 122 6.88 5.01 21.18
C ARG A 122 7.61 5.50 19.93
N ASN A 123 8.91 5.78 20.03
CA ASN A 123 9.71 6.18 18.87
C ASN A 123 9.79 5.06 17.82
N ILE A 124 9.97 3.81 18.26
CA ILE A 124 9.98 2.64 17.37
C ILE A 124 8.61 2.43 16.71
N HIS A 125 7.51 2.54 17.45
CA HIS A 125 6.16 2.45 16.88
C HIS A 125 5.93 3.51 15.80
N ALA A 126 6.38 4.76 16.02
CA ALA A 126 6.27 5.80 15.01
C ALA A 126 7.04 5.47 13.71
N ILE A 127 8.16 4.75 13.80
CA ILE A 127 8.89 4.26 12.62
C ILE A 127 8.12 3.11 11.95
N ILE A 128 7.60 2.16 12.74
CA ILE A 128 6.78 1.05 12.25
C ILE A 128 5.56 1.58 11.48
N ASP A 129 4.89 2.60 12.02
CA ASP A 129 3.74 3.24 11.37
C ASP A 129 4.14 3.89 10.05
N LYS A 130 5.28 4.60 9.98
CA LYS A 130 5.83 5.16 8.73
C LYS A 130 6.14 4.08 7.68
N PHE A 131 6.65 2.93 8.10
CA PHE A 131 6.84 1.79 7.20
C PHE A 131 5.49 1.25 6.73
N ALA A 132 4.53 1.11 7.63
CA ALA A 132 3.20 0.60 7.33
C ALA A 132 2.42 1.49 6.36
N GLU A 133 2.51 2.81 6.49
CA GLU A 133 1.94 3.79 5.55
C GLU A 133 2.47 3.63 4.12
N ARG A 134 3.67 3.07 3.98
CA ARG A 134 4.32 2.78 2.69
C ARG A 134 4.13 1.33 2.24
N GLY A 135 3.31 0.54 2.95
CA GLY A 135 3.09 -0.88 2.65
C GLY A 135 4.28 -1.78 2.99
N LEU A 136 5.18 -1.34 3.87
CA LEU A 136 6.38 -2.07 4.27
C LEU A 136 6.14 -2.77 5.61
N ARG A 137 6.46 -4.07 5.67
CA ARG A 137 6.44 -4.86 6.90
C ARG A 137 7.71 -4.59 7.71
N SER A 138 7.55 -4.39 9.01
CA SER A 138 8.70 -4.14 9.92
C SER A 138 9.24 -5.44 10.50
N LEU A 139 10.57 -5.59 10.55
CA LEU A 139 11.27 -6.67 11.23
C LEU A 139 12.35 -6.08 12.14
N ALA A 140 12.35 -6.44 13.42
CA ALA A 140 13.34 -5.94 14.37
C ALA A 140 14.53 -6.91 14.49
N VAL A 141 15.70 -6.35 14.77
CA VAL A 141 16.95 -7.08 15.01
C VAL A 141 17.49 -6.70 16.39
N SER A 142 17.92 -7.70 17.14
CA SER A 142 18.56 -7.54 18.46
C SER A 142 19.80 -8.40 18.59
N ARG A 143 20.64 -8.04 19.55
CA ARG A 143 21.83 -8.81 19.92
C ARG A 143 22.00 -8.91 21.43
N GLN A 144 22.81 -9.87 21.87
CA GLN A 144 23.10 -10.11 23.27
C GLN A 144 24.49 -10.78 23.38
N GLU A 145 25.24 -10.46 24.42
CA GLU A 145 26.45 -11.22 24.79
C GLU A 145 26.10 -12.37 25.73
N VAL A 146 26.89 -13.45 25.69
CA VAL A 146 26.73 -14.61 26.60
C VAL A 146 28.03 -14.82 27.39
N PRO A 147 28.25 -14.05 28.47
CA PRO A 147 29.52 -14.07 29.23
C PRO A 147 29.87 -15.44 29.81
N GLU A 148 28.86 -16.24 30.18
CA GLU A 148 29.04 -17.56 30.78
C GLU A 148 29.50 -18.62 29.76
N LYS A 149 29.49 -18.29 28.45
CA LYS A 149 29.96 -19.17 27.35
C LYS A 149 29.32 -20.57 27.36
N THR A 150 28.04 -20.65 27.74
CA THR A 150 27.23 -21.87 27.68
C THR A 150 25.94 -21.64 26.91
N LYS A 151 25.43 -22.68 26.24
CA LYS A 151 24.23 -22.56 25.40
C LYS A 151 22.95 -22.36 26.24
N GLU A 152 22.93 -22.91 27.45
CA GLU A 152 21.82 -22.85 28.41
C GLU A 152 21.76 -21.55 29.21
N SER A 153 22.83 -20.73 29.20
CA SER A 153 22.84 -19.46 29.94
C SER A 153 21.72 -18.54 29.46
N ALA A 154 21.16 -17.74 30.36
CA ALA A 154 20.27 -16.65 29.96
C ALA A 154 21.01 -15.60 29.11
N GLY A 155 22.33 -15.42 29.31
CA GLY A 155 23.15 -14.35 28.74
C GLY A 155 22.89 -12.98 29.39
N GLY A 156 23.51 -11.93 28.86
CA GLY A 156 23.36 -10.55 29.35
C GLY A 156 22.02 -9.87 28.99
N PRO A 157 21.86 -8.56 29.13
CA PRO A 157 20.66 -7.88 28.61
C PRO A 157 20.65 -7.88 27.08
N TRP A 158 19.47 -8.12 26.48
CA TRP A 158 19.29 -7.95 25.04
C TRP A 158 19.29 -6.47 24.65
N GLN A 159 19.94 -6.18 23.53
CA GLN A 159 20.06 -4.84 22.97
C GLN A 159 19.27 -4.76 21.67
N PHE A 160 18.39 -3.76 21.58
CA PHE A 160 17.66 -3.47 20.35
C PHE A 160 18.60 -2.76 19.37
N VAL A 161 18.86 -3.37 18.22
CA VAL A 161 19.84 -2.86 17.26
C VAL A 161 19.17 -2.00 16.19
N SER A 162 18.12 -2.52 15.55
CA SER A 162 17.52 -1.85 14.39
C SER A 162 16.15 -2.36 13.99
N LEU A 163 15.49 -1.60 13.11
CA LEU A 163 14.34 -2.03 12.31
C LEU A 163 14.71 -2.15 10.83
N LEU A 164 14.24 -3.22 10.21
CA LEU A 164 14.31 -3.47 8.78
C LEU A 164 12.92 -3.32 8.16
N SER A 165 12.86 -2.75 6.96
CA SER A 165 11.66 -2.71 6.14
C SER A 165 11.66 -3.84 5.11
N LEU A 166 10.60 -4.64 5.09
CA LEU A 166 10.36 -5.73 4.15
C LEU A 166 9.22 -5.36 3.20
N PHE A 167 9.46 -5.45 1.90
CA PHE A 167 8.44 -5.23 0.88
C PHE A 167 8.05 -6.55 0.19
N ASP A 168 6.75 -6.85 0.14
CA ASP A 168 6.20 -7.95 -0.65
C ASP A 168 5.39 -7.40 -1.84
N PRO A 169 5.89 -7.54 -3.08
CA PRO A 169 5.20 -7.00 -4.24
C PRO A 169 3.88 -7.77 -4.51
N PRO A 170 2.81 -7.07 -4.92
CA PRO A 170 1.60 -7.72 -5.41
C PRO A 170 1.91 -8.55 -6.65
N ARG A 171 1.13 -9.62 -6.89
CA ARG A 171 1.26 -10.34 -8.17
C ARG A 171 0.73 -9.48 -9.31
N HIS A 172 1.34 -9.65 -10.49
CA HIS A 172 0.97 -8.92 -11.71
C HIS A 172 -0.50 -9.12 -12.12
N ASP A 173 -1.05 -10.30 -11.82
CA ASP A 173 -2.42 -10.72 -12.16
C ASP A 173 -3.45 -10.46 -11.05
N SER A 174 -3.02 -10.14 -9.83
CA SER A 174 -3.91 -10.00 -8.67
C SER A 174 -4.94 -8.89 -8.88
N ALA A 175 -4.50 -7.75 -9.40
CA ALA A 175 -5.37 -6.63 -9.66
C ALA A 175 -6.46 -6.94 -10.70
N GLU A 176 -6.08 -7.59 -11.79
CA GLU A 176 -7.03 -7.99 -12.81
C GLU A 176 -7.98 -9.09 -12.31
N THR A 177 -7.46 -10.04 -11.54
CA THR A 177 -8.25 -11.14 -10.97
C THR A 177 -9.33 -10.61 -10.02
N ILE A 178 -8.98 -9.68 -9.12
CA ILE A 178 -9.94 -9.01 -8.24
C ILE A 178 -10.99 -8.27 -9.07
N ARG A 179 -10.57 -7.53 -10.11
CA ARG A 179 -11.49 -6.81 -11.00
C ARG A 179 -12.47 -7.75 -11.70
N ARG A 180 -12.01 -8.89 -12.21
CA ARG A 180 -12.85 -9.90 -12.87
C ARG A 180 -13.83 -10.54 -11.88
N ALA A 181 -13.38 -10.88 -10.68
CA ALA A 181 -14.23 -11.42 -9.62
C ALA A 181 -15.38 -10.44 -9.28
N LEU A 182 -15.06 -9.16 -9.07
CA LEU A 182 -16.04 -8.10 -8.81
C LEU A 182 -17.02 -7.92 -9.99
N HIS A 183 -16.53 -8.03 -11.24
CA HIS A 183 -17.39 -7.96 -12.44
C HIS A 183 -18.39 -9.12 -12.51
N LEU A 184 -17.99 -10.30 -12.05
CA LEU A 184 -18.84 -11.49 -11.95
C LEU A 184 -19.76 -11.48 -10.72
N GLY A 185 -19.75 -10.41 -9.92
CA GLY A 185 -20.58 -10.28 -8.72
C GLY A 185 -20.01 -10.96 -7.48
N VAL A 186 -18.77 -11.44 -7.54
CA VAL A 186 -18.06 -12.04 -6.39
C VAL A 186 -17.35 -10.93 -5.63
N ASN A 187 -17.75 -10.69 -4.39
CA ASN A 187 -17.04 -9.75 -3.51
C ASN A 187 -15.74 -10.38 -3.01
N VAL A 188 -14.62 -9.64 -3.06
CA VAL A 188 -13.32 -10.14 -2.61
C VAL A 188 -12.97 -9.51 -1.27
N LYS A 189 -12.56 -10.35 -0.31
CA LYS A 189 -12.11 -9.93 1.03
C LYS A 189 -10.67 -10.37 1.25
N MET A 190 -9.79 -9.43 1.56
CA MET A 190 -8.40 -9.73 1.90
C MET A 190 -8.32 -10.12 3.38
N ILE A 191 -7.75 -11.29 3.66
CA ILE A 191 -7.41 -11.76 4.99
C ILE A 191 -5.91 -11.59 5.19
N THR A 192 -5.50 -10.95 6.29
CA THR A 192 -4.07 -10.83 6.61
C THR A 192 -3.81 -10.72 8.12
N GLY A 193 -2.62 -11.18 8.53
CA GLY A 193 -2.04 -10.94 9.85
C GLY A 193 -1.23 -9.64 9.95
N ASP A 194 -1.05 -8.91 8.85
CA ASP A 194 -0.35 -7.63 8.83
C ASP A 194 -1.12 -6.51 9.57
N GLN A 195 -0.42 -5.42 9.86
CA GLN A 195 -1.05 -4.21 10.37
C GLN A 195 -1.97 -3.60 9.31
N LEU A 196 -3.07 -3.00 9.76
CA LEU A 196 -4.11 -2.45 8.89
C LEU A 196 -3.57 -1.44 7.88
N ALA A 197 -2.58 -0.63 8.26
CA ALA A 197 -1.96 0.35 7.37
C ALA A 197 -1.21 -0.33 6.20
N ILE A 198 -0.44 -1.39 6.46
CA ILE A 198 0.19 -2.21 5.40
C ILE A 198 -0.90 -2.79 4.49
N THR A 199 -1.94 -3.37 5.09
CA THR A 199 -3.04 -3.98 4.32
C THR A 199 -3.76 -2.97 3.43
N LYS A 200 -3.98 -1.75 3.93
CA LYS A 200 -4.57 -0.67 3.15
C LYS A 200 -3.69 -0.30 1.97
N GLU A 201 -2.38 -0.19 2.16
CA GLU A 201 -1.45 0.19 1.10
C GLU A 201 -1.24 -0.93 0.06
N THR A 202 -1.09 -2.18 0.50
CA THR A 202 -1.11 -3.35 -0.39
C THR A 202 -2.43 -3.40 -1.15
N GLY A 203 -3.56 -3.17 -0.45
CA GLY A 203 -4.89 -3.09 -1.02
C GLY A 203 -5.00 -2.02 -2.12
N LYS A 204 -4.43 -0.82 -1.93
CA LYS A 204 -4.37 0.23 -2.98
C LYS A 204 -3.53 -0.22 -4.18
N SER A 205 -2.42 -0.91 -3.92
CA SER A 205 -1.49 -1.41 -4.94
C SER A 205 -2.09 -2.56 -5.77
N THR A 206 -2.84 -3.47 -5.14
CA THR A 206 -3.62 -4.51 -5.82
C THR A 206 -4.92 -3.98 -6.42
N SER A 207 -5.45 -2.86 -5.93
CA SER A 207 -6.68 -2.24 -6.41
C SER A 207 -6.39 -1.06 -7.34
N ILE A 208 -5.66 -1.26 -8.44
CA ILE A 208 -5.53 -0.37 -9.63
C ILE A 208 -5.23 1.14 -9.39
N SER A 209 -5.08 1.63 -8.17
CA SER A 209 -5.09 3.08 -7.91
C SER A 209 -3.74 3.74 -8.23
N LEU A 210 -2.62 3.01 -8.17
CA LEU A 210 -1.29 3.60 -8.36
C LEU A 210 -0.79 3.64 -9.81
N LEU A 211 -0.99 2.58 -10.60
CA LEU A 211 -0.53 2.54 -12.00
C LEU A 211 -1.39 3.40 -12.92
N HIS A 212 -2.70 3.50 -12.67
CA HIS A 212 -3.54 4.45 -13.37
C HIS A 212 -3.20 5.90 -12.98
N ASN A 213 -3.04 6.23 -11.68
CA ASN A 213 -2.78 7.62 -11.29
C ASN A 213 -1.49 8.20 -11.89
N HIS A 214 -0.38 7.44 -11.93
CA HIS A 214 0.88 7.98 -12.46
C HIS A 214 0.86 8.15 -13.99
N LEU A 215 0.38 7.15 -14.71
CA LEU A 215 0.31 7.24 -16.18
C LEU A 215 -0.74 8.26 -16.63
N GLU A 216 -1.86 8.36 -15.92
CA GLU A 216 -2.97 9.27 -16.22
C GLU A 216 -2.63 10.72 -15.88
N VAL A 217 -1.97 11.00 -14.75
CA VAL A 217 -1.44 12.35 -14.44
C VAL A 217 -0.37 12.73 -15.45
N PHE A 218 0.53 11.81 -15.81
CA PHE A 218 1.54 12.06 -16.84
C PHE A 218 0.90 12.38 -18.20
N VAL A 219 -0.09 11.60 -18.62
CA VAL A 219 -0.84 11.82 -19.86
C VAL A 219 -1.61 13.15 -19.81
N LEU A 220 -2.30 13.47 -18.71
CA LEU A 220 -3.02 14.73 -18.54
C LEU A 220 -2.09 15.96 -18.56
N THR A 221 -0.93 15.87 -17.91
CA THR A 221 0.09 16.92 -17.94
C THR A 221 0.68 17.09 -19.34
N THR A 222 1.01 15.99 -20.01
CA THR A 222 1.53 16.01 -21.39
C THR A 222 0.50 16.63 -22.36
N ILE A 223 -0.78 16.29 -22.22
CA ILE A 223 -1.86 16.87 -23.02
C ILE A 223 -1.99 18.37 -22.73
N LEU A 224 -1.88 18.79 -21.46
CA LEU A 224 -1.95 20.20 -21.08
C LEU A 224 -0.80 21.01 -21.67
N GLU A 225 0.40 20.45 -21.69
CA GLU A 225 1.60 21.04 -22.31
C GLU A 225 1.43 21.15 -23.82
N LEU A 226 1.07 20.05 -24.51
CA LEU A 226 0.80 20.03 -25.95
C LEU A 226 -0.32 21.00 -26.35
N THR A 227 -1.38 21.10 -25.55
CA THR A 227 -2.49 22.06 -25.78
C THR A 227 -2.01 23.50 -25.63
N GLY A 228 -1.00 23.75 -24.78
CA GLY A 228 -0.34 25.05 -24.68
C GLY A 228 0.50 25.39 -25.91
N GLU A 229 1.29 24.43 -26.40
CA GLU A 229 2.18 24.61 -27.55
C GLU A 229 1.42 24.73 -28.88
N MET A 230 0.39 23.91 -29.08
CA MET A 230 -0.39 23.85 -30.32
C MET A 230 -1.63 24.77 -30.30
N GLN A 231 -1.70 25.70 -29.35
CA GLN A 231 -2.90 26.48 -29.08
C GLN A 231 -3.42 27.23 -30.31
N SER A 232 -2.53 27.82 -31.13
CA SER A 232 -2.88 28.60 -32.33
C SER A 232 -3.64 27.77 -33.38
N ASP A 233 -3.29 26.49 -33.51
CA ASP A 233 -3.77 25.60 -34.55
C ASP A 233 -5.02 24.85 -34.09
N LEU A 234 -5.05 24.46 -32.82
CA LEU A 234 -6.21 23.83 -32.17
C LEU A 234 -7.41 24.79 -32.09
N ILE A 235 -7.15 26.10 -31.92
CA ILE A 235 -8.17 27.16 -31.90
C ILE A 235 -8.94 27.28 -33.22
N GLN A 236 -8.31 26.94 -34.35
CA GLN A 236 -8.93 27.01 -35.68
C GLN A 236 -9.71 25.74 -36.05
N SER A 237 -9.53 24.66 -35.29
CA SER A 237 -10.16 23.36 -35.54
C SER A 237 -11.63 23.35 -35.10
N GLN A 238 -12.50 22.64 -35.85
CA GLN A 238 -13.93 22.54 -35.54
C GLN A 238 -14.24 21.51 -34.44
N SER A 239 -13.43 20.45 -34.32
CA SER A 239 -13.56 19.44 -33.27
C SER A 239 -12.21 18.75 -33.01
N ILE A 240 -12.05 18.21 -31.80
CA ILE A 240 -10.86 17.44 -31.41
C ILE A 240 -11.35 16.15 -30.75
N THR A 241 -11.47 15.08 -31.54
CA THR A 241 -12.05 13.79 -31.11
C THR A 241 -11.35 13.20 -29.89
N PHE A 242 -10.04 13.41 -29.76
CA PHE A 242 -9.27 12.96 -28.60
C PHE A 242 -9.71 13.62 -27.29
N LEU A 243 -10.02 14.93 -27.32
CA LEU A 243 -10.52 15.65 -26.16
C LEU A 243 -11.91 15.15 -25.76
N GLU A 244 -12.77 14.81 -26.71
CA GLU A 244 -14.08 14.23 -26.40
C GLU A 244 -13.95 12.91 -25.63
N ILE A 245 -13.08 12.01 -26.09
CA ILE A 245 -12.82 10.72 -25.44
C ILE A 245 -12.24 10.94 -24.03
N LEU A 246 -11.30 11.88 -23.90
CA LEU A 246 -10.70 12.25 -22.62
C LEU A 246 -11.75 12.76 -21.63
N PHE A 247 -12.60 13.69 -22.05
CA PHE A 247 -13.67 14.26 -21.22
C PHE A 247 -14.70 13.20 -20.81
N ARG A 248 -15.13 12.33 -21.75
CA ARG A 248 -16.03 11.21 -21.44
C ARG A 248 -15.44 10.28 -20.38
N SER A 249 -14.17 9.91 -20.55
CA SER A 249 -13.47 9.02 -19.61
C SER A 249 -13.30 9.67 -18.23
N ALA A 250 -12.81 10.91 -18.19
CA ALA A 250 -12.54 11.62 -16.94
C ALA A 250 -13.83 11.89 -16.15
N LEU A 251 -14.92 12.26 -16.81
CA LEU A 251 -16.22 12.44 -16.16
C LEU A 251 -16.78 11.11 -15.65
N LEU A 252 -16.67 10.02 -16.42
CA LEU A 252 -17.22 8.72 -16.03
C LEU A 252 -16.50 8.08 -14.83
N TYR A 253 -15.19 8.25 -14.72
CA TYR A 253 -14.37 7.51 -13.74
C TYR A 253 -13.73 8.37 -12.65
N ARG A 254 -13.57 9.68 -12.85
CA ARG A 254 -12.74 10.56 -11.99
C ARG A 254 -13.40 11.91 -11.65
N PHE A 255 -14.72 12.01 -11.78
CA PHE A 255 -15.47 13.24 -11.46
C PHE A 255 -15.16 13.82 -10.07
N SER A 256 -14.94 12.94 -9.07
CA SER A 256 -14.67 13.33 -7.69
C SER A 256 -13.21 13.73 -7.43
N ASP A 257 -12.31 13.64 -8.42
CA ASP A 257 -10.91 14.05 -8.28
C ASP A 257 -10.73 15.54 -8.58
N PRO A 258 -10.39 16.39 -7.58
CA PRO A 258 -10.27 17.82 -7.76
C PRO A 258 -9.19 18.22 -8.76
N MET A 259 -8.10 17.43 -8.86
CA MET A 259 -6.97 17.76 -9.73
C MET A 259 -7.32 17.52 -11.19
N THR A 260 -7.93 16.37 -11.52
CA THR A 260 -8.45 16.07 -12.86
C THR A 260 -9.45 17.13 -13.31
N MET A 261 -10.42 17.50 -12.45
CA MET A 261 -11.41 18.52 -12.80
C MET A 261 -10.80 19.90 -13.04
N LYS A 262 -9.79 20.28 -12.25
CA LYS A 262 -9.05 21.53 -12.45
C LYS A 262 -8.25 21.52 -13.75
N THR A 263 -7.62 20.40 -14.11
CA THR A 263 -6.89 20.26 -15.37
C THR A 263 -7.81 20.34 -16.59
N LEU A 264 -8.96 19.66 -16.56
CA LEU A 264 -9.98 19.76 -17.61
C LEU A 264 -10.48 21.20 -17.77
N GLN A 265 -10.70 21.90 -16.66
CA GLN A 265 -11.09 23.32 -16.66
C GLN A 265 -10.03 24.20 -17.34
N VAL A 266 -8.75 23.99 -17.06
CA VAL A 266 -7.66 24.73 -17.69
C VAL A 266 -7.60 24.45 -19.19
N ILE A 267 -7.73 23.19 -19.62
CA ILE A 267 -7.75 22.79 -21.03
C ILE A 267 -8.89 23.52 -21.77
N VAL A 268 -10.11 23.49 -21.23
CA VAL A 268 -11.26 24.18 -21.83
C VAL A 268 -11.05 25.69 -21.87
N THR A 269 -10.52 26.27 -20.80
CA THR A 269 -10.28 27.73 -20.72
C THR A 269 -9.26 28.20 -21.75
N ARG A 270 -8.22 27.40 -22.03
CA ARG A 270 -7.21 27.71 -23.05
C ARG A 270 -7.77 27.60 -24.47
N LEU A 271 -8.67 26.65 -24.72
CA LEU A 271 -9.30 26.44 -26.01
C LEU A 271 -10.48 27.41 -26.28
N ASN A 272 -11.01 28.06 -25.24
CA ASN A 272 -12.12 29.03 -25.31
C ASN A 272 -11.83 30.27 -26.18
N LYS A 273 -10.58 30.50 -26.57
CA LYS A 273 -10.20 31.63 -27.44
C LYS A 273 -10.46 31.37 -28.94
N GLY A 274 -11.05 30.23 -29.32
CA GLY A 274 -11.21 29.79 -30.71
C GLY A 274 -12.62 29.44 -31.18
N ARG A 275 -12.72 28.87 -32.40
CA ARG A 275 -13.99 28.45 -33.04
C ARG A 275 -14.52 27.09 -32.53
N LEU A 276 -13.89 26.52 -31.50
CA LEU A 276 -14.23 25.21 -30.97
C LEU A 276 -15.60 25.25 -30.28
N SER A 277 -16.58 24.47 -30.76
CA SER A 277 -17.89 24.38 -30.11
C SER A 277 -17.78 23.64 -28.77
N TYR A 278 -18.25 24.28 -27.70
CA TYR A 278 -18.30 23.74 -26.35
C TYR A 278 -19.60 22.97 -26.05
N ASP A 279 -20.55 22.95 -27.00
CA ASP A 279 -21.88 22.36 -26.80
C ASP A 279 -21.80 20.88 -26.41
N LEU A 280 -20.88 20.14 -27.03
CA LEU A 280 -20.65 18.72 -26.75
C LEU A 280 -20.09 18.48 -25.34
N TYR A 281 -19.13 19.30 -24.91
CA TYR A 281 -18.49 19.15 -23.59
C TYR A 281 -19.41 19.59 -22.46
N LEU A 282 -20.18 20.65 -22.68
CA LEU A 282 -21.26 21.05 -21.79
C LEU A 282 -22.33 19.95 -21.72
N GLN A 283 -22.74 19.38 -22.85
CA GLN A 283 -23.68 18.24 -22.84
C GLN A 283 -23.13 17.03 -22.07
N LEU A 284 -21.84 16.72 -22.18
CA LEU A 284 -21.18 15.65 -21.42
C LEU A 284 -21.16 15.93 -19.91
N LEU A 285 -20.88 17.16 -19.51
CA LEU A 285 -20.94 17.61 -18.11
C LEU A 285 -22.38 17.58 -17.56
N LEU A 286 -23.35 18.05 -18.35
CA LEU A 286 -24.78 18.09 -18.02
C LEU A 286 -25.39 16.68 -17.95
N ALA A 287 -24.89 15.73 -18.74
CA ALA A 287 -25.30 14.33 -18.71
C ALA A 287 -24.78 13.58 -17.47
N HIS A 288 -23.84 14.16 -16.71
CA HIS A 288 -23.29 13.54 -15.52
C HIS A 288 -24.20 13.81 -14.29
N SER A 289 -24.74 12.72 -13.72
CA SER A 289 -25.64 12.64 -12.55
C SER A 289 -25.49 13.74 -11.46
N PRO A 290 -24.30 14.05 -10.94
CA PRO A 290 -24.10 15.07 -9.89
C PRO A 290 -24.41 16.52 -10.28
N PHE A 291 -24.47 16.88 -11.56
CA PHE A 291 -24.82 18.24 -11.99
C PHE A 291 -26.33 18.46 -12.22
N ALA A 292 -27.12 17.38 -12.34
CA ALA A 292 -28.57 17.46 -12.56
C ALA A 292 -29.35 18.28 -11.49
N PRO A 293 -29.00 18.24 -10.19
CA PRO A 293 -29.68 19.03 -9.16
C PRO A 293 -29.35 20.53 -9.22
N ILE A 294 -28.13 20.90 -9.62
CA ILE A 294 -27.63 22.29 -9.62
C ILE A 294 -28.34 23.14 -10.69
N LEU A 295 -28.78 22.52 -11.79
CA LEU A 295 -29.43 23.20 -12.91
C LEU A 295 -30.94 23.43 -12.72
N HIS A 296 -31.58 22.71 -11.80
CA HIS A 296 -32.97 23.00 -11.43
C HIS A 296 -33.11 24.36 -10.71
N SER A 297 -32.01 24.93 -10.21
CA SER A 297 -31.95 26.22 -9.53
C SER A 297 -31.68 27.42 -10.45
N ALA A 298 -31.20 27.22 -11.68
CA ALA A 298 -30.81 28.31 -12.58
C ALA A 298 -31.89 28.55 -13.65
N ARG A 299 -32.60 29.69 -13.55
CA ARG A 299 -33.64 30.12 -14.49
C ARG A 299 -33.11 30.23 -15.94
N LYS A 300 -33.96 29.75 -16.87
CA LYS A 300 -33.82 29.80 -18.34
C LYS A 300 -33.58 31.20 -18.91
N PRO A 301 -32.79 31.29 -20.00
CA PRO A 301 -33.18 32.04 -21.20
C PRO A 301 -33.36 31.09 -22.40
N ALA A 302 -34.15 31.57 -23.36
CA ALA A 302 -34.74 30.80 -24.45
C ALA A 302 -33.73 30.29 -25.49
N GLY A 303 -33.99 29.10 -26.05
CA GLY A 303 -33.47 28.76 -27.38
C GLY A 303 -32.83 27.39 -27.62
N SER A 304 -32.92 26.40 -26.73
CA SER A 304 -32.67 25.00 -27.12
C SER A 304 -33.22 24.03 -26.07
N PHE A 305 -34.07 23.09 -26.47
CA PHE A 305 -34.58 22.03 -25.60
C PHE A 305 -33.45 21.03 -25.29
N LEU A 306 -32.77 21.21 -24.16
CA LEU A 306 -31.91 20.17 -23.57
C LEU A 306 -32.81 19.21 -22.78
N LYS A 307 -33.12 18.04 -23.37
CA LYS A 307 -33.76 16.93 -22.65
C LYS A 307 -32.68 16.15 -21.88
N PRO A 308 -32.77 16.01 -20.55
CA PRO A 308 -31.89 15.11 -19.81
C PRO A 308 -32.17 13.66 -20.23
N ILE A 309 -31.10 12.91 -20.54
CA ILE A 309 -31.18 11.45 -20.72
C ILE A 309 -31.09 10.81 -19.33
N SER A 310 -31.96 9.83 -19.05
CA SER A 310 -32.06 9.17 -17.75
C SER A 310 -30.77 8.45 -17.35
N SER A 311 -30.12 8.96 -16.31
CA SER A 311 -28.93 8.42 -15.66
C SER A 311 -29.24 7.10 -14.92
N ILE A 312 -28.67 5.99 -15.37
CA ILE A 312 -28.51 4.77 -14.56
C ILE A 312 -27.28 5.00 -13.69
N LEU A 313 -27.46 5.30 -12.40
CA LEU A 313 -26.57 4.92 -11.28
C LEU A 313 -27.06 5.63 -10.01
N LYS A 314 -27.82 4.90 -9.19
CA LYS A 314 -28.02 5.18 -7.76
C LYS A 314 -27.44 4.00 -6.97
N CYS A 315 -26.31 4.19 -6.29
CA CYS A 315 -26.00 3.48 -5.06
C CYS A 315 -24.97 4.26 -4.22
N ILE A 316 -25.25 4.40 -2.93
CA ILE A 316 -24.43 5.10 -1.94
C ILE A 316 -23.42 4.09 -1.35
N ALA A 317 -22.13 4.45 -1.37
CA ALA A 317 -21.02 3.77 -0.69
C ALA A 317 -20.65 4.58 0.58
N ILE A 318 -20.38 3.92 1.71
CA ILE A 318 -20.05 4.60 2.98
C ILE A 318 -18.54 4.81 3.10
N PRO A 319 -18.09 5.97 3.61
CA PRO A 319 -16.81 6.58 3.31
C PRO A 319 -15.74 6.30 4.38
N PHE A 320 -14.54 6.79 4.06
CA PHE A 320 -13.41 6.99 4.97
C PHE A 320 -13.84 7.83 6.18
N LEU A 321 -13.61 7.34 7.40
CA LEU A 321 -13.84 8.10 8.64
C LEU A 321 -12.56 8.84 9.04
N ASP A 322 -12.63 10.17 9.05
CA ASP A 322 -11.85 11.02 9.96
C ASP A 322 -12.64 11.17 11.26
N HIS A 323 -11.92 11.14 12.38
CA HIS A 323 -12.50 11.35 13.71
C HIS A 323 -12.91 12.82 13.92
N SER A 324 -14.21 13.07 14.08
CA SER A 324 -14.75 14.05 15.04
C SER A 324 -16.22 13.74 15.35
N GLU A 325 -16.60 13.90 16.62
CA GLU A 325 -17.73 13.31 17.35
C GLU A 325 -19.16 13.77 16.96
N ASN A 326 -20.13 12.95 17.43
CA ASN A 326 -21.56 13.19 17.73
C ASN A 326 -22.53 13.45 16.56
N ASN A 327 -23.56 12.59 16.36
CA ASN A 327 -24.78 12.50 17.16
C ASN A 327 -25.75 11.41 16.60
N GLU A 328 -26.78 11.07 17.38
CA GLU A 328 -27.70 9.93 17.36
C GLU A 328 -28.59 9.60 16.11
N LYS A 329 -28.96 8.29 16.04
CA LYS A 329 -30.26 7.65 15.66
C LYS A 329 -30.86 7.83 14.25
N HIS A 330 -30.98 6.72 13.50
CA HIS A 330 -32.24 5.99 13.22
C HIS A 330 -32.02 4.74 12.35
N LYS A 331 -33.00 3.82 12.41
CA LYS A 331 -32.97 2.39 12.11
C LYS A 331 -33.73 2.08 10.80
N VAL A 332 -33.40 0.93 10.17
CA VAL A 332 -34.27 0.02 9.34
C VAL A 332 -34.04 -0.05 7.81
N LEU A 333 -33.71 -1.30 7.40
CA LEU A 333 -33.87 -2.06 6.14
C LEU A 333 -34.08 -1.35 4.79
N THR A 334 -33.23 -1.70 3.81
CA THR A 334 -33.67 -2.38 2.58
C THR A 334 -32.48 -2.93 1.77
N THR A 335 -32.66 -4.16 1.29
CA THR A 335 -31.83 -4.95 0.38
C THR A 335 -31.48 -4.20 -0.92
N LYS A 336 -30.18 -4.02 -1.18
CA LYS A 336 -29.62 -3.83 -2.53
C LYS A 336 -28.27 -4.54 -2.60
N LEU A 337 -28.13 -5.46 -3.57
CA LEU A 337 -26.86 -6.10 -3.91
C LEU A 337 -25.82 -5.02 -4.19
N SER A 338 -24.89 -4.83 -3.24
CA SER A 338 -23.77 -3.91 -3.38
C SER A 338 -22.68 -4.57 -4.22
N LYS A 339 -22.44 -4.06 -5.43
CA LYS A 339 -21.13 -4.16 -6.06
C LYS A 339 -20.16 -3.32 -5.22
N GLY A 340 -19.56 -3.92 -4.21
CA GLY A 340 -18.70 -3.24 -3.23
C GLY A 340 -17.20 -3.31 -3.59
N PRO A 341 -16.38 -2.34 -3.12
CA PRO A 341 -14.91 -2.41 -3.23
C PRO A 341 -14.32 -3.52 -2.34
N LEU A 342 -13.06 -3.89 -2.58
CA LEU A 342 -12.30 -4.86 -1.79
C LEU A 342 -12.41 -4.56 -0.28
N GLU A 343 -12.89 -5.53 0.50
CA GLU A 343 -13.00 -5.38 1.95
C GLU A 343 -11.80 -6.02 2.66
N ILE A 344 -11.27 -5.35 3.68
CA ILE A 344 -10.12 -5.84 4.45
C ILE A 344 -10.61 -6.46 5.76
N VAL A 345 -10.25 -7.72 5.99
CA VAL A 345 -10.54 -8.47 7.22
C VAL A 345 -9.21 -8.78 7.91
N LYS A 346 -8.95 -8.13 9.05
CA LYS A 346 -7.76 -8.41 9.87
C LYS A 346 -8.05 -9.57 10.81
N LEU A 347 -7.21 -10.61 10.78
CA LEU A 347 -7.24 -11.65 11.81
C LEU A 347 -6.52 -11.13 13.05
N LEU A 348 -7.30 -10.77 14.08
CA LEU A 348 -6.77 -10.57 15.42
C LEU A 348 -6.62 -11.95 16.06
N TRP A 349 -5.38 -12.41 16.18
CA TRP A 349 -5.08 -13.54 17.05
C TRP A 349 -5.17 -13.04 18.50
N ILE A 350 -6.12 -13.58 19.25
CA ILE A 350 -6.30 -13.36 20.70
C ILE A 350 -5.21 -14.13 21.44
#